data_AF-A0A0D3LE42-F1
#
_entry.id   AF-A0A0D3LE42-F1
#
_cell.length_a   1.000
_cell.length_b   1.000
_cell.length_c   1.000
_cell.angle_alpha   90.00
_cell.angle_beta   90.00
_cell.angle_gamma   90.00
#
_symmetry.space_group_name_H-M   'P 1'
#
loop_
_entity.id
_entity.type
_entity.pdbx_description
1 polymer ?
#
loop_
_entity_poly.entity_id
_entity_poly.type
_entity_poly.pdbx_seq_one_letter_code
_entity_poly.pdbx_strand_id
1 'polypeptide(L)'
;MLSNMAASLILHKRITTTVAKAKALRKYVEPLITKAKDNTTHSRRIAFSYLQSKEATQELFGSVAEKVAERPGGYTRIIRTGYRLGDNAETCMMELVDFNELLLKGTTPAGKTAKRTRRRGRGKGAADATAADSTKAANTSGEDTNNTEA
;
A
#
# COMPACT_ATOMS: atom_id res chain seq x y z
N MET A 1 15.09 -3.90 18.67
CA MET A 1 15.10 -4.46 17.29
C MET A 1 14.50 -3.51 16.25
N LEU A 2 13.27 -2.99 16.43
CA LEU A 2 12.64 -2.09 15.46
C LEU A 2 13.42 -0.77 15.26
N SER A 3 14.03 -0.24 16.32
CA SER A 3 14.91 0.94 16.29
C SER A 3 16.03 0.79 15.25
N ASN A 4 16.78 -0.31 15.31
CA ASN A 4 17.90 -0.56 14.39
C ASN A 4 17.42 -0.69 12.94
N MET A 5 16.32 -1.42 12.69
CA MET A 5 15.78 -1.54 11.33
C MET A 5 15.24 -0.21 10.80
N ALA A 6 14.66 0.63 11.65
CA ALA A 6 14.22 1.97 11.29
C ALA A 6 15.41 2.87 10.94
N ALA A 7 16.47 2.83 11.75
CA ALA A 7 17.71 3.56 11.46
C ALA A 7 18.32 3.11 10.11
N SER A 8 18.43 1.80 9.87
CA SER A 8 18.91 1.27 8.59
C SER A 8 18.04 1.67 7.41
N LEU A 9 16.71 1.68 7.56
CA LEU A 9 15.80 2.13 6.50
C LEU A 9 15.98 3.62 6.18
N ILE A 10 16.18 4.46 7.18
CA ILE A 10 16.38 5.90 6.99
C ILE A 10 17.72 6.19 6.31
N LEU A 11 18.78 5.48 6.70
CA LEU A 11 20.12 5.65 6.12
C LEU A 11 20.20 5.14 4.68
N HIS A 12 19.74 3.90 4.43
CA HIS A 12 19.90 3.25 3.13
C HIS A 12 18.72 3.44 2.19
N LYS A 13 17.62 4.06 2.64
CA LYS A 13 16.34 4.28 1.92
C LYS A 13 15.58 3.01 1.52
N ARG A 14 16.24 1.85 1.56
CA ARG A 14 15.72 0.54 1.19
C ARG A 14 16.42 -0.55 2.00
N ILE A 15 15.65 -1.54 2.48
CA ILE A 15 16.15 -2.73 3.16
C ILE A 15 15.37 -3.98 2.75
N THR A 16 15.98 -5.15 2.85
CA THR A 16 15.32 -6.44 2.64
C THR A 16 15.09 -7.12 3.98
N THR A 17 13.86 -7.53 4.28
CA THR A 17 13.48 -8.16 5.54
C THR A 17 12.30 -9.12 5.33
N THR A 18 11.78 -9.72 6.41
CA THR A 18 10.59 -10.57 6.32
C THR A 18 9.30 -9.75 6.35
N VAL A 19 8.23 -10.27 5.74
CA VAL A 19 6.94 -9.56 5.62
C VAL A 19 6.37 -9.17 6.98
N ALA A 20 6.47 -10.05 7.98
CA ALA A 20 6.02 -9.77 9.34
C ALA A 20 6.78 -8.58 9.97
N LYS A 21 8.11 -8.55 9.82
CA LYS A 21 8.96 -7.47 10.33
C LYS A 21 8.68 -6.15 9.60
N ALA A 22 8.49 -6.19 8.28
CA ALA A 22 8.17 -4.99 7.49
C ALA A 22 6.82 -4.38 7.89
N LYS A 23 5.79 -5.20 8.11
CA LYS A 23 4.47 -4.72 8.58
C LYS A 23 4.56 -4.04 9.95
N ALA A 24 5.35 -4.59 10.87
CA ALA A 24 5.59 -3.96 12.17
C ALA A 24 6.40 -2.66 12.04
N LEU A 25 7.46 -2.68 11.23
CA LEU A 25 8.32 -1.53 11.00
C LEU A 25 7.57 -0.36 10.34
N ARG A 26 6.59 -0.63 9.47
CA ARG A 26 5.72 0.41 8.90
C ARG A 26 4.97 1.22 9.97
N LYS A 27 4.36 0.52 10.95
CA LYS A 27 3.66 1.18 12.07
C LYS A 27 4.61 2.02 12.94
N TYR A 28 5.88 1.63 12.99
CA TYR A 28 6.89 2.29 13.79
C TYR A 28 7.49 3.53 13.09
N VAL A 29 7.77 3.43 11.78
CA VAL A 29 8.49 4.48 11.03
C VAL A 29 7.57 5.59 10.52
N GLU A 30 6.34 5.30 10.10
CA GLU A 30 5.46 6.32 9.53
C GLU A 30 5.18 7.51 10.48
N PRO A 31 4.92 7.30 11.79
CA PRO A 31 4.77 8.41 12.73
C PRO A 31 6.05 9.22 12.91
N LEU A 32 7.23 8.59 12.81
CA LEU A 32 8.52 9.28 12.93
C LEU A 32 8.77 10.21 11.74
N ILE A 33 8.50 9.73 10.53
CA ILE A 33 8.59 10.56 9.31
C ILE A 33 7.58 11.70 9.35
N THR A 34 6.37 11.46 9.86
CA THR A 34 5.36 12.51 10.03
C THR A 34 5.87 13.62 10.95
N LYS A 35 6.44 13.26 12.11
CA LYS A 35 7.03 14.23 13.06
C LYS A 35 8.25 14.96 12.50
N ALA A 36 8.94 14.35 11.53
CA ALA A 36 10.11 14.96 10.91
C ALA A 36 9.78 16.20 10.07
N LYS A 37 8.55 16.29 9.53
CA LYS A 37 8.11 17.40 8.69
C LYS A 37 8.12 18.75 9.42
N ASP A 38 7.79 18.78 10.71
CA ASP A 38 7.68 20.02 11.48
C ASP A 38 9.03 20.55 12.00
N ASN A 39 10.11 19.77 11.89
CA ASN A 39 11.50 20.09 12.28
C ASN A 39 11.67 20.96 13.55
N THR A 40 10.97 20.62 14.64
CA THR A 40 11.15 21.28 15.94
C THR A 40 12.18 20.56 16.82
N THR A 41 12.78 21.27 17.78
CA THR A 41 13.67 20.65 18.78
C THR A 41 12.96 19.54 19.57
N HIS A 42 11.66 19.69 19.84
CA HIS A 42 10.86 18.68 20.52
C HIS A 42 10.68 17.43 19.64
N SER A 43 10.33 17.62 18.35
CA SER A 43 10.22 16.52 17.38
C SER A 43 11.54 15.76 17.24
N ARG A 44 12.67 16.46 17.21
CA ARG A 44 14.02 15.85 17.17
C ARG A 44 14.32 15.01 18.41
N ARG A 45 14.00 15.51 19.62
CA ARG A 45 14.19 14.77 20.88
C ARG A 45 13.34 13.50 20.93
N ILE A 46 12.08 13.59 20.48
CA ILE A 46 11.20 12.44 20.37
C ILE A 46 11.77 11.43 19.36
N ALA A 47 12.08 11.86 18.13
CA ALA A 47 12.60 10.93 17.13
C ALA A 47 13.89 10.24 17.59
N PHE A 48 14.77 10.95 18.28
CA PHE A 48 15.99 10.40 18.86
C PHE A 48 15.72 9.37 19.96
N SER A 49 14.69 9.54 20.79
CA SER A 49 14.36 8.54 21.83
C SER A 49 13.92 7.19 21.23
N TYR A 50 13.32 7.20 20.04
CA TYR A 50 12.95 6.00 19.30
C TYR A 50 14.13 5.40 18.52
N LEU A 51 14.82 6.22 17.71
CA LEU A 51 15.88 5.73 16.81
C LEU A 51 17.19 5.43 17.52
N GLN A 52 17.51 6.16 18.59
CA GLN A 52 18.77 6.07 19.35
C GLN A 52 20.05 6.21 18.50
N SER A 53 19.93 6.80 17.30
CA SER A 53 21.05 7.02 16.38
C SER A 53 21.06 8.47 15.93
N LYS A 54 22.20 9.15 16.13
CA LYS A 54 22.40 10.55 15.75
C LYS A 54 22.39 10.71 14.23
N GLU A 55 23.07 9.81 13.52
CA GLU A 55 23.18 9.83 12.05
C GLU A 55 21.80 9.65 11.41
N ALA A 56 21.05 8.63 11.83
CA ALA A 56 19.70 8.40 11.31
C ALA A 56 18.76 9.56 11.62
N THR A 57 18.89 10.19 12.79
CA THR A 57 18.07 11.36 13.15
C THR A 57 18.43 12.57 12.27
N GLN A 58 19.71 12.82 12.04
CA GLN A 58 20.14 13.91 11.17
C GLN A 58 19.63 13.72 9.73
N GLU A 59 19.74 12.50 9.20
CA GLU A 59 19.27 12.15 7.87
C GLU A 59 17.74 12.23 7.75
N LEU A 60 17.01 11.86 8.81
CA LEU A 60 15.55 11.92 8.85
C LEU A 60 15.04 13.37 8.72
N PHE A 61 15.63 14.30 9.45
CA PHE A 61 15.23 15.72 9.44
C PHE A 61 15.88 16.54 8.31
N GLY A 62 16.82 15.95 7.57
CA GLY A 62 17.41 16.54 6.37
C GLY A 62 16.73 16.00 5.12
N SER A 63 17.47 15.17 4.37
CA SER A 63 17.07 14.69 3.04
C SER A 63 15.70 14.00 3.00
N VAL A 64 15.34 13.25 4.05
CA VAL A 64 14.08 12.49 4.07
C VAL A 64 12.88 13.40 4.27
N ALA A 65 12.93 14.31 5.26
CA ALA A 65 11.86 15.25 5.51
C ALA A 65 11.58 16.15 4.30
N GLU A 66 12.63 16.64 3.64
CA GLU A 66 12.53 17.47 2.45
C GLU A 66 11.83 16.76 1.28
N LYS A 67 12.26 15.53 0.95
CA LYS A 67 11.64 14.76 -0.15
C LYS A 67 10.20 14.34 0.13
N VAL A 68 9.85 14.16 1.40
CA VAL A 68 8.56 13.62 1.83
C VAL A 68 7.54 14.73 2.16
N ALA A 69 7.95 16.00 2.16
CA ALA A 69 7.16 17.14 2.62
C ALA A 69 5.74 17.23 2.01
N GLU A 70 5.63 16.99 0.70
CA GLU A 70 4.36 17.12 -0.04
C GLU A 70 3.39 15.94 0.19
N ARG A 71 3.89 14.78 0.62
CA ARG A 71 3.07 13.57 0.76
C ARG A 71 2.25 13.60 2.07
N PRO A 72 0.93 13.35 2.02
CA PRO A 72 0.09 13.34 3.23
C PRO A 72 0.25 12.07 4.09
N GLY A 73 0.75 10.97 3.52
CA GLY A 73 0.98 9.71 4.23
C GLY A 73 1.41 8.56 3.32
N GLY A 74 1.73 7.42 3.92
CA GLY A 74 2.21 6.24 3.17
C GLY A 74 3.61 6.44 2.61
N TYR A 75 4.57 6.76 3.48
CA TYR A 75 5.96 7.07 3.12
C TYR A 75 6.79 5.82 2.80
N THR A 76 6.33 4.66 3.27
CA THR A 76 7.01 3.37 3.08
C THR A 76 6.20 2.48 2.15
N ARG A 77 6.90 1.66 1.38
CA ARG A 77 6.32 0.62 0.52
C ARG A 77 6.94 -0.72 0.87
N ILE A 78 6.10 -1.77 0.86
CA ILE A 78 6.52 -3.16 1.02
C ILE A 78 6.29 -3.88 -0.30
N ILE A 79 7.35 -4.41 -0.90
CA ILE A 79 7.30 -5.22 -2.12
C ILE A 79 7.71 -6.64 -1.75
N ARG A 80 6.86 -7.63 -2.00
CA ARG A 80 7.19 -9.04 -1.75
C ARG A 80 8.20 -9.50 -2.81
N THR A 81 9.26 -10.18 -2.38
CA THR A 81 10.36 -10.60 -3.28
C THR A 81 10.36 -12.11 -3.49
N GLY A 82 9.94 -12.90 -2.48
CA GLY A 82 9.89 -14.36 -2.57
C GLY A 82 10.10 -15.00 -1.21
N TYR A 83 10.52 -16.27 -1.20
CA TYR A 83 10.79 -17.02 0.02
C TYR A 83 12.29 -17.25 0.22
N ARG A 84 12.73 -17.22 1.47
CA ARG A 84 14.12 -17.48 1.83
C ARG A 84 14.40 -18.98 1.84
N LEU A 85 15.54 -19.37 1.29
CA LEU A 85 16.01 -20.75 1.30
C LEU A 85 16.38 -21.17 2.74
N GLY A 86 15.86 -22.30 3.20
CA GLY A 86 16.16 -22.89 4.50
C GLY A 86 15.00 -22.82 5.51
N ASP A 87 14.42 -21.63 5.72
CA ASP A 87 13.29 -21.44 6.66
C ASP A 87 11.96 -21.15 5.97
N ASN A 88 11.95 -21.08 4.63
CA ASN A 88 10.81 -20.72 3.80
C ASN A 88 10.10 -19.44 4.26
N ALA A 89 10.83 -18.51 4.88
CA ALA A 89 10.24 -17.27 5.37
C ALA A 89 9.92 -16.32 4.20
N GLU A 90 8.73 -15.73 4.21
CA GLU A 90 8.35 -14.75 3.21
C GLU A 90 9.17 -13.45 3.36
N THR A 91 9.93 -13.13 2.32
CA THR A 91 10.80 -11.96 2.24
C THR A 91 10.18 -10.83 1.44
N CYS A 92 10.56 -9.62 1.79
CA CYS A 92 10.12 -8.41 1.16
C CYS A 92 11.20 -7.33 1.22
N MET A 93 11.14 -6.45 0.24
CA MET A 93 11.90 -5.22 0.19
C MET A 93 11.01 -4.09 0.72
N MET A 94 11.50 -3.39 1.75
CA MET A 94 10.88 -2.17 2.24
C MET A 94 11.67 -0.95 1.75
N GLU A 95 10.98 0.01 1.14
CA GLU A 95 11.58 1.23 0.58
C GLU A 95 10.82 2.50 0.98
N LEU A 96 11.52 3.64 0.98
CA LEU A 96 10.89 4.96 1.00
C LEU A 96 10.38 5.31 -0.40
N VAL A 97 9.10 5.68 -0.49
CA VAL A 97 8.42 5.89 -1.78
C VAL A 97 9.07 7.01 -2.59
N ASP A 98 9.38 8.13 -1.95
CA ASP A 98 9.86 9.35 -2.62
C ASP A 98 11.36 9.32 -2.93
N PHE A 99 12.04 8.21 -2.64
CA PHE A 99 13.44 7.96 -3.01
C PHE A 99 13.58 7.02 -4.22
N ASN A 100 12.48 6.49 -4.75
CA ASN A 100 12.51 5.66 -5.96
C ASN A 100 12.32 6.52 -7.22
N GLU A 101 13.45 7.01 -7.75
CA GLU A 101 13.48 7.94 -8.90
C GLU A 101 12.89 7.35 -10.19
N LEU A 102 13.02 6.04 -10.40
CA LEU A 102 12.50 5.36 -11.59
C LEU A 102 10.97 5.39 -11.65
N LEU A 103 10.31 5.31 -10.48
CA LEU A 103 8.85 5.32 -10.40
C LEU A 103 8.27 6.74 -10.34
N LEU A 104 8.99 7.71 -9.79
CA LEU A 104 8.56 9.12 -9.74
C LEU A 104 8.43 9.74 -11.14
N LYS A 105 9.28 9.33 -12.10
CA LYS A 105 9.22 9.78 -13.50
C LYS A 105 7.95 9.38 -14.24
N GLY A 106 7.23 8.34 -13.77
CA GLY A 106 5.99 7.86 -14.38
C GLY A 106 4.71 8.54 -13.89
N THR A 107 4.79 9.41 -12.87
CA THR A 107 3.63 10.07 -12.25
C THR A 107 3.73 11.59 -12.34
N THR A 108 3.61 12.13 -13.56
CA THR A 108 3.18 13.52 -13.75
C THR A 108 1.67 13.59 -13.45
N PRO A 109 1.18 14.55 -12.65
CA PRO A 109 -0.21 14.54 -12.20
C PRO A 109 -1.16 14.99 -13.32
N ALA A 110 -1.84 14.05 -13.96
CA ALA A 110 -3.07 14.33 -14.69
C ALA A 110 -4.15 14.77 -13.68
N GLY A 111 -4.47 16.06 -13.73
CA GLY A 111 -5.76 16.68 -13.39
C GLY A 111 -6.57 16.11 -12.23
N LYS A 112 -6.69 16.92 -11.16
CA LYS A 112 -7.80 16.88 -10.20
C LYS A 112 -9.13 16.83 -10.97
N THR A 113 -9.76 15.66 -11.07
CA THR A 113 -11.14 15.57 -11.54
C THR A 113 -12.04 15.44 -10.33
N ALA A 114 -12.77 16.51 -10.06
CA ALA A 114 -13.73 16.62 -8.96
C ALA A 114 -14.69 15.42 -8.96
N LYS A 115 -14.76 14.71 -7.83
CA LYS A 115 -15.74 13.64 -7.61
C LYS A 115 -17.13 14.28 -7.56
N ARG A 116 -17.84 14.26 -8.68
CA ARG A 116 -19.21 14.76 -8.86
C ARG A 116 -20.13 14.05 -7.86
N THR A 117 -20.49 14.75 -6.78
CA THR A 117 -21.53 14.36 -5.84
C THR A 117 -22.85 14.21 -6.60
N ARG A 118 -23.29 12.95 -6.81
CA ARG A 118 -24.66 12.68 -7.22
C ARG A 118 -25.52 12.67 -5.97
N ARG A 119 -26.01 13.85 -5.61
CA ARG A 119 -27.17 14.06 -4.75
C ARG A 119 -28.37 13.37 -5.41
N ARG A 120 -28.62 12.09 -5.09
CA ARG A 120 -29.90 11.43 -5.39
C ARG A 120 -30.72 11.45 -4.11
N GLY A 121 -31.41 12.56 -3.90
CA GLY A 121 -32.47 12.69 -2.91
C GLY A 121 -33.78 12.97 -3.64
N ARG A 122 -34.87 12.38 -3.10
CA ARG A 122 -36.28 12.44 -3.53
C ARG A 122 -36.63 11.43 -4.66
N GLY A 123 -37.63 10.55 -4.54
CA GLY A 123 -38.66 10.43 -3.52
C GLY A 123 -39.46 9.12 -3.66
N LYS A 124 -40.19 8.87 -2.59
CA LYS A 124 -41.15 7.82 -2.23
C LYS A 124 -42.23 7.56 -3.31
N GLY A 125 -42.56 6.28 -3.53
CA GLY A 125 -43.74 5.83 -4.27
C GLY A 125 -43.90 4.32 -4.11
N ALA A 126 -44.90 3.91 -3.35
CA ALA A 126 -45.19 2.52 -2.97
C ALA A 126 -46.00 1.79 -4.05
N ALA A 127 -45.89 0.46 -4.02
CA ALA A 127 -46.86 -0.58 -4.41
C ALA A 127 -47.46 -0.55 -5.82
N ASP A 128 -47.20 -1.60 -6.61
CA ASP A 128 -48.26 -2.60 -6.86
C ASP A 128 -47.66 -3.96 -7.27
N ALA A 129 -48.34 -5.03 -6.90
CA ALA A 129 -47.97 -6.42 -7.08
C ALA A 129 -49.09 -7.18 -7.79
N THR A 130 -48.81 -7.79 -8.93
CA THR A 130 -49.59 -8.86 -9.60
C THR A 130 -48.70 -9.43 -10.72
N ALA A 131 -48.68 -10.69 -11.13
CA ALA A 131 -49.06 -11.99 -10.59
C ALA A 131 -48.22 -13.02 -11.37
N ALA A 132 -47.98 -14.20 -10.80
CA ALA A 132 -47.22 -15.29 -11.39
C ALA A 132 -47.96 -15.96 -12.57
N ASP A 133 -47.20 -16.46 -13.55
CA ASP A 133 -47.43 -17.81 -14.09
C ASP A 133 -46.12 -18.43 -14.60
N SER A 134 -46.04 -19.75 -14.42
CA SER A 134 -44.91 -20.65 -14.59
C SER A 134 -45.24 -21.71 -15.62
N THR A 135 -44.26 -22.15 -16.43
CA THR A 135 -44.12 -23.48 -17.09
C THR A 135 -43.13 -23.33 -18.26
N LYS A 136 -42.22 -24.26 -18.63
CA LYS A 136 -41.89 -25.62 -18.22
C LYS A 136 -40.59 -26.05 -18.94
N ALA A 137 -39.80 -26.89 -18.25
CA ALA A 137 -38.83 -27.93 -18.69
C ALA A 137 -38.54 -28.10 -20.20
N ALA A 138 -37.29 -28.16 -20.65
CA ALA A 138 -36.29 -29.24 -20.50
C ALA A 138 -36.64 -30.56 -21.23
N ASN A 139 -35.92 -30.80 -22.34
CA ASN A 139 -35.43 -32.04 -22.99
C ASN A 139 -35.28 -31.74 -24.50
N THR A 140 -34.29 -32.25 -25.26
CA THR A 140 -33.78 -33.62 -25.22
C THR A 140 -32.37 -33.69 -25.82
N SER A 141 -31.53 -34.50 -25.18
CA SER A 141 -30.35 -35.17 -25.73
C SER A 141 -30.71 -36.27 -26.74
N GLY A 142 -29.79 -36.56 -27.65
CA GLY A 142 -29.74 -37.72 -28.57
C GLY A 142 -28.73 -37.35 -29.67
N GLU A 143 -27.45 -37.71 -29.57
CA GLU A 143 -26.81 -39.05 -29.67
C GLU A 143 -26.87 -39.63 -31.09
N ASP A 144 -25.79 -40.33 -31.45
CA ASP A 144 -25.46 -41.01 -32.72
C ASP A 144 -24.82 -40.15 -33.83
N THR A 145 -23.75 -40.55 -34.53
CA THR A 145 -22.80 -41.68 -34.49
C THR A 145 -21.65 -41.32 -35.44
N ASN A 146 -20.46 -41.88 -35.20
CA ASN A 146 -19.42 -42.28 -36.15
C ASN A 146 -19.08 -41.42 -37.38
N ASN A 147 -17.82 -40.98 -37.47
CA ASN A 147 -17.10 -41.20 -38.73
C ASN A 147 -15.62 -41.55 -38.50
N THR A 148 -15.25 -42.68 -39.09
CA THR A 148 -13.96 -43.38 -39.07
C THR A 148 -13.35 -43.28 -40.47
N GLU A 149 -12.02 -43.13 -40.53
CA GLU A 149 -11.09 -43.46 -41.64
C GLU A 149 -11.17 -42.71 -42.99
N ALA A 150 -10.07 -42.05 -43.36
CA ALA A 150 -9.10 -42.53 -44.34
C ALA A 150 -7.80 -41.71 -44.28
#